data_AF-A0A7C5U5B0-F1
#
_entry.id   AF-A0A7C5U5B0-F1
#
_cell.length_a   1.000
_cell.length_b   1.000
_cell.length_c   1.000
_cell.angle_alpha   90.00
_cell.angle_beta   90.00
_cell.angle_gamma   90.00
#
_symmetry.space_group_name_H-M   'P 1'
#
loop_
_entity.id
_entity.type
_entity.pdbx_description
1 polymer ?
#
loop_
_entity_poly.entity_id
_entity_poly.type
_entity_poly.pdbx_seq_one_letter_code
_entity_poly.pdbx_strand_id
1 'polypeptide(L)'
;MTLARLFRLALSTSVLAIVTMSLGSYVSKVGAGLACPDWPLCPFEADPFIVLEFSHRIIAFATFVAGALTFYTGWKTALRPLAFTAFVSLGLQVFLVGAVVIYTAIPPFVIAVHQAFAATVLALHSSLSTAAYIINRQEKIKIQPQSS
;
A
#
# COMPACT_ATOMS: atom_id res chain seq x y z
N MET A 1 -21.88 7.51 7.44
CA MET A 1 -20.60 7.57 8.22
C MET A 1 -19.51 6.64 7.66
N THR A 2 -19.86 5.45 7.18
CA THR A 2 -18.90 4.43 6.67
C THR A 2 -18.06 4.92 5.49
N LEU A 3 -18.63 5.62 4.51
CA LEU A 3 -17.89 6.10 3.33
C LEU A 3 -16.86 7.18 3.64
N ALA A 4 -17.16 8.12 4.55
CA ALA A 4 -16.19 9.12 4.99
C ALA A 4 -14.99 8.48 5.72
N ARG A 5 -15.24 7.44 6.52
CA ARG A 5 -14.17 6.67 7.18
C ARG A 5 -13.35 5.89 6.16
N LEU A 6 -14.01 5.22 5.21
CA LEU A 6 -13.36 4.49 4.12
C LEU A 6 -12.46 5.42 3.29
N PHE A 7 -12.94 6.61 2.92
CA PHE A 7 -12.16 7.61 2.21
C PHE A 7 -10.87 7.96 2.97
N ARG A 8 -10.97 8.31 4.26
CA ARG A 8 -9.79 8.68 5.07
C ARG A 8 -8.78 7.54 5.20
N LEU A 9 -9.27 6.31 5.40
CA LEU A 9 -8.42 5.12 5.49
C LEU A 9 -7.74 4.83 4.15
N ALA A 10 -8.49 4.79 3.05
CA ALA A 10 -7.95 4.56 1.72
C ALA A 10 -6.94 5.64 1.31
N LEU A 11 -7.21 6.91 1.62
CA LEU A 11 -6.25 7.99 1.42
C LEU A 11 -4.97 7.78 2.23
N SER A 12 -5.09 7.40 3.51
CA SER A 12 -3.92 7.11 4.35
C SER A 12 -3.10 5.94 3.80
N THR A 13 -3.75 4.88 3.30
CA THR A 13 -3.09 3.74 2.66
C THR A 13 -2.38 4.16 1.38
N SER A 14 -3.00 5.00 0.54
CA SER A 14 -2.35 5.54 -0.67
C SER A 14 -1.09 6.36 -0.32
N VAL A 15 -1.16 7.22 0.71
CA VAL A 15 0.00 8.02 1.16
C VAL A 15 1.11 7.10 1.66
N LEU A 16 0.78 6.12 2.50
CA LEU A 16 1.75 5.13 2.99
C LEU A 16 2.37 4.33 1.84
N ALA A 17 1.57 3.91 0.85
CA ALA A 17 2.06 3.21 -0.33
C ALA A 17 3.07 4.06 -1.14
N ILE A 18 2.80 5.36 -1.33
CA ILE A 18 3.75 6.28 -1.97
C ILE A 18 5.06 6.33 -1.18
N VAL A 19 4.99 6.49 0.15
CA VAL A 19 6.18 6.52 1.02
C VAL A 19 6.96 5.20 0.91
N THR A 20 6.28 4.05 0.98
CA THR A 20 6.89 2.72 0.83
C THR A 20 7.57 2.58 -0.53
N MET A 21 6.91 2.99 -1.62
CA MET A 21 7.45 2.92 -2.98
C MET A 21 8.70 3.79 -3.15
N SER A 22 8.66 5.04 -2.67
CA SER A 22 9.79 5.96 -2.73
C SER A 22 10.97 5.44 -1.91
N LEU A 23 10.73 4.95 -0.71
CA LEU A 23 11.78 4.37 0.13
C LEU A 23 12.36 3.09 -0.47
N GLY A 24 11.53 2.22 -1.05
CA GLY A 24 11.99 1.01 -1.75
C GLY A 24 12.85 1.34 -2.97
N SER A 25 12.47 2.37 -3.75
CA SER A 25 13.31 2.86 -4.86
C SER A 25 14.66 3.38 -4.36
N TYR A 26 14.67 4.07 -3.22
CA TYR A 26 15.91 4.56 -2.61
C TYR A 26 16.80 3.39 -2.13
N VAL A 27 16.23 2.42 -1.39
CA VAL A 27 16.91 1.18 -0.96
C VAL A 27 17.59 0.47 -2.14
N SER A 28 16.87 0.27 -3.26
CA SER A 28 17.46 -0.36 -4.45
C SER A 28 18.59 0.47 -5.05
N LYS A 29 18.44 1.81 -5.12
CA LYS A 29 19.45 2.70 -5.71
C LYS A 29 20.76 2.74 -4.93
N VAL A 30 20.69 2.67 -3.60
CA VAL A 30 21.89 2.70 -2.74
C VAL A 30 22.49 1.32 -2.48
N GLY A 31 21.90 0.25 -3.04
CA GLY A 31 22.40 -1.12 -2.89
C GLY A 31 22.04 -1.79 -1.56
N ALA A 32 21.13 -1.21 -0.77
CA ALA A 32 20.76 -1.73 0.55
C ALA A 32 19.73 -2.86 0.50
N GLY A 33 19.26 -3.29 -0.67
CA GLY A 33 18.14 -4.25 -0.76
C GLY A 33 18.45 -5.69 -0.35
N LEU A 34 19.72 -6.05 -0.17
CA LEU A 34 20.20 -7.35 0.32
C LEU A 34 20.85 -7.24 1.72
N ALA A 35 20.65 -6.13 2.42
CA ALA A 35 21.22 -5.94 3.75
C ALA A 35 20.60 -6.91 4.78
N CYS A 36 19.34 -7.28 4.58
CA CYS A 36 18.65 -8.31 5.33
C CYS A 36 18.69 -9.65 4.54
N PRO A 37 19.37 -10.70 5.04
CA PRO A 37 19.54 -11.95 4.31
C PRO A 37 18.26 -12.78 4.18
N ASP A 38 17.34 -12.63 5.12
CA ASP A 38 16.09 -13.38 5.18
C ASP A 38 14.87 -12.44 5.11
N TRP A 39 13.69 -13.04 4.97
CA TRP A 39 12.41 -12.36 5.03
C TRP A 39 11.41 -13.18 5.86
N PRO A 40 10.63 -12.58 6.76
CA PRO A 40 10.41 -11.13 6.96
C PRO A 40 11.39 -10.46 7.94
N LEU A 41 12.14 -11.24 8.70
CA LEU A 41 13.03 -10.75 9.75
C LEU A 41 14.31 -10.14 9.16
N CYS A 42 14.95 -9.27 9.94
CA CYS A 42 16.24 -8.67 9.62
C CYS A 42 17.11 -8.69 10.89
N PRO A 43 18.45 -8.76 10.78
CA PRO A 43 19.33 -8.71 11.95
C PRO A 43 19.12 -7.44 12.77
N PHE A 44 19.25 -7.56 14.09
CA PHE A 44 19.19 -6.40 14.98
C PHE A 44 20.58 -5.77 15.10
N GLU A 45 20.93 -4.98 14.10
CA GLU A 45 22.20 -4.28 13.99
C GLU A 45 21.98 -2.82 13.57
N ALA A 46 22.85 -1.92 14.04
CA ALA A 46 22.78 -0.50 13.75
C ALA A 46 23.44 -0.11 12.41
N ASP A 47 23.71 -1.09 11.54
CA ASP A 47 24.23 -0.83 10.20
C ASP A 47 23.23 0.01 9.38
N PRO A 48 23.66 1.12 8.76
CA PRO A 48 22.74 2.00 8.03
C PRO A 48 21.96 1.33 6.91
N PHE A 49 22.51 0.32 6.23
CA PHE A 49 21.80 -0.38 5.15
C PHE A 49 20.77 -1.34 5.70
N ILE A 50 21.09 -2.06 6.78
CA ILE A 50 20.14 -2.90 7.53
C ILE A 50 18.97 -2.05 8.04
N VAL A 51 19.25 -0.93 8.70
CA VAL A 51 18.22 0.00 9.21
C VAL A 51 17.34 0.52 8.09
N LEU A 52 17.92 0.85 6.93
CA LEU A 52 17.19 1.37 5.78
C LEU A 52 16.26 0.33 5.15
N GLU A 53 16.76 -0.89 4.89
CA GLU A 53 15.94 -1.98 4.34
C GLU A 53 14.86 -2.41 5.34
N PHE A 54 15.20 -2.53 6.62
CA PHE A 54 14.23 -2.85 7.67
C PHE A 54 13.16 -1.77 7.80
N SER A 55 13.52 -0.49 7.71
CA SER A 55 12.55 0.62 7.69
C SER A 55 11.58 0.51 6.51
N HIS A 56 12.06 0.15 5.32
CA HIS A 56 11.20 -0.12 4.17
C HIS A 56 10.20 -1.25 4.45
N ARG A 57 10.67 -2.37 5.04
CA ARG A 57 9.81 -3.50 5.43
C ARG A 57 8.76 -3.10 6.45
N ILE A 58 9.14 -2.38 7.51
CA ILE A 58 8.21 -1.92 8.56
C ILE A 58 7.11 -1.01 7.98
N ILE A 59 7.48 -0.06 7.11
CA ILE A 59 6.49 0.81 6.47
C ILE A 59 5.61 -0.01 5.52
N ALA A 60 6.14 -0.98 4.78
CA ALA A 60 5.34 -1.87 3.94
C ALA A 60 4.32 -2.68 4.76
N PHE A 61 4.71 -3.19 5.93
CA PHE A 61 3.79 -3.85 6.86
C PHE A 61 2.74 -2.88 7.43
N ALA A 62 3.12 -1.65 7.77
CA ALA A 62 2.16 -0.63 8.19
C ALA A 62 1.15 -0.30 7.07
N THR A 63 1.61 -0.20 5.82
CA THR A 63 0.74 -0.06 4.63
C THR A 63 -0.22 -1.24 4.51
N PHE A 64 0.25 -2.48 4.72
CA PHE A 64 -0.60 -3.67 4.72
C PHE A 64 -1.70 -3.61 5.80
N VAL A 65 -1.35 -3.23 7.03
CA VAL A 65 -2.33 -3.07 8.12
C VAL A 65 -3.36 -1.98 7.79
N ALA A 66 -2.92 -0.83 7.27
CA ALA A 66 -3.84 0.22 6.82
C ALA A 66 -4.75 -0.27 5.69
N GLY A 67 -4.22 -1.07 4.75
CA GLY A 67 -4.99 -1.73 3.70
C GLY A 67 -6.02 -2.72 4.22
N ALA A 68 -5.69 -3.51 5.25
CA ALA A 68 -6.63 -4.42 5.91
C ALA A 68 -7.79 -3.67 6.58
N LEU A 69 -7.51 -2.55 7.24
CA LEU A 69 -8.54 -1.68 7.82
C LEU A 69 -9.43 -1.04 6.75
N THR A 70 -8.81 -0.59 5.64
CA THR A 70 -9.53 -0.08 4.46
C THR A 70 -10.45 -1.14 3.87
N PHE A 71 -9.97 -2.37 3.71
CA PHE A 71 -10.76 -3.51 3.25
C PHE A 71 -11.93 -3.84 4.17
N TYR A 72 -11.66 -3.96 5.47
CA TYR A 72 -12.67 -4.25 6.49
C TYR A 72 -13.81 -3.22 6.46
N THR A 73 -13.48 -1.92 6.37
CA THR A 73 -14.48 -0.86 6.28
C THR A 73 -15.20 -0.83 4.93
N GLY A 74 -14.49 -1.12 3.83
CA GLY A 74 -15.04 -1.18 2.47
C GLY A 74 -15.97 -2.37 2.25
N TRP A 75 -15.84 -3.44 3.04
CA TRP A 75 -16.62 -4.67 2.90
C TRP A 75 -18.14 -4.48 3.00
N LYS A 76 -18.58 -3.48 3.78
CA LYS A 76 -19.99 -3.15 4.01
C LYS A 76 -20.54 -2.12 3.00
N THR A 77 -19.79 -1.78 1.95
CA THR A 77 -20.14 -0.75 0.97
C THR A 77 -20.28 -1.34 -0.43
N ALA A 78 -20.86 -0.57 -1.35
CA ALA A 78 -20.91 -0.91 -2.77
C ALA A 78 -19.50 -1.04 -3.41
N LEU A 79 -18.45 -0.53 -2.75
CA LEU A 79 -17.06 -0.60 -3.20
C LEU A 79 -16.35 -1.90 -2.79
N ARG A 80 -17.06 -2.88 -2.19
CA ARG A 80 -16.51 -4.19 -1.78
C ARG A 80 -15.60 -4.85 -2.82
N PRO A 81 -15.98 -5.00 -4.11
CA PRO A 81 -15.10 -5.68 -5.09
C PRO A 81 -13.79 -4.91 -5.30
N LEU A 82 -13.84 -3.57 -5.38
CA LEU A 82 -12.64 -2.76 -5.52
C LEU A 82 -11.76 -2.82 -4.26
N ALA A 83 -12.38 -2.78 -3.07
CA ALA A 83 -11.67 -2.92 -1.80
C ALA A 83 -11.01 -4.31 -1.66
N PHE A 84 -11.66 -5.37 -2.12
CA PHE A 84 -11.11 -6.72 -2.16
C PHE A 84 -9.92 -6.80 -3.11
N THR A 85 -10.07 -6.33 -4.36
CA THR A 85 -8.98 -6.35 -5.35
C THR A 85 -7.78 -5.54 -4.89
N ALA A 86 -7.99 -4.35 -4.30
CA ALA A 86 -6.92 -3.53 -3.74
C ALA A 86 -6.19 -4.23 -2.59
N PHE A 87 -6.92 -4.88 -1.68
CA PHE A 87 -6.33 -5.59 -0.55
C PHE A 87 -5.54 -6.82 -0.98
N VAL A 88 -6.09 -7.61 -1.90
CA VAL A 88 -5.42 -8.80 -2.44
C VAL A 88 -4.14 -8.39 -3.18
N SER A 89 -4.18 -7.35 -4.02
CA SER A 89 -2.97 -6.89 -4.70
C SER A 89 -1.91 -6.40 -3.71
N LEU A 90 -2.28 -5.63 -2.68
CA LEU A 90 -1.35 -5.22 -1.63
C LEU A 90 -0.72 -6.42 -0.89
N GLY A 91 -1.52 -7.44 -0.55
CA GLY A 91 -1.01 -8.67 0.06
C GLY A 91 -0.02 -9.41 -0.84
N LEU A 92 -0.34 -9.55 -2.13
CA LEU A 92 0.56 -10.15 -3.12
C LEU A 92 1.87 -9.35 -3.24
N GLN A 93 1.80 -8.02 -3.22
CA GLN A 93 2.97 -7.16 -3.30
C GLN A 93 3.89 -7.35 -2.08
N VAL A 94 3.33 -7.34 -0.87
CA VAL A 94 4.11 -7.39 0.38
C VAL A 94 4.71 -8.78 0.60
N PHE A 95 3.92 -9.84 0.40
CA PHE A 95 4.32 -11.19 0.84
C PHE A 95 4.93 -12.06 -0.27
N LEU A 96 4.56 -11.84 -1.53
CA LEU A 96 5.09 -12.64 -2.64
C LEU A 96 6.11 -11.83 -3.45
N VAL A 97 5.67 -10.72 -4.04
CA VAL A 97 6.51 -9.93 -4.95
C VAL A 97 7.67 -9.27 -4.21
N GLY A 98 7.49 -8.88 -2.94
CA GLY A 98 8.57 -8.41 -2.07
C GLY A 98 9.58 -9.49 -1.71
N ALA A 99 9.11 -10.68 -1.32
CA ALA A 99 9.99 -11.79 -0.98
C ALA A 99 10.83 -12.29 -2.18
N VAL A 100 10.25 -12.32 -3.38
CA VAL A 100 10.94 -12.74 -4.61
C VAL A 100 12.17 -11.87 -4.91
N VAL A 101 12.14 -10.57 -4.61
CA VAL A 101 13.30 -9.68 -4.84
C VAL A 101 14.53 -10.15 -4.07
N ILE A 102 14.34 -10.62 -2.84
CA ILE A 102 15.41 -11.08 -1.94
C ILE A 102 15.96 -12.43 -2.43
N TYR A 103 15.07 -13.42 -2.64
CA TYR A 103 15.48 -14.77 -3.05
C TYR A 103 16.06 -14.86 -4.46
N THR A 104 15.86 -13.83 -5.30
CA THR A 104 16.46 -13.76 -6.64
C THR A 104 17.75 -12.94 -6.68
N ALA A 105 18.21 -12.39 -5.56
CA ALA A 105 19.40 -11.53 -5.48
C ALA A 105 19.31 -10.24 -6.34
N ILE A 106 18.13 -9.63 -6.41
CA ILE A 106 17.93 -8.26 -6.94
C ILE A 106 18.37 -8.06 -8.41
N PRO A 107 17.98 -8.92 -9.37
CA PRO A 107 18.25 -8.66 -10.78
C PRO A 107 17.41 -7.46 -11.23
N PRO A 108 17.93 -6.55 -12.10
CA PRO A 108 17.26 -5.31 -12.48
C PRO A 108 15.83 -5.51 -12.99
N PHE A 109 15.60 -6.59 -13.73
CA PHE A 109 14.28 -6.95 -14.24
C PHE A 109 13.26 -7.24 -13.11
N VAL A 110 13.66 -7.99 -12.07
CA VAL A 110 12.75 -8.33 -10.95
C VAL A 110 12.40 -7.09 -10.13
N ILE A 111 13.36 -6.19 -9.90
CA ILE A 111 13.07 -4.90 -9.23
C ILE A 111 12.10 -4.07 -10.07
N ALA A 112 12.28 -4.02 -11.39
CA ALA A 112 11.38 -3.29 -12.28
C ALA A 112 9.95 -3.86 -12.23
N VAL A 113 9.81 -5.18 -12.23
CA VAL A 113 8.52 -5.86 -12.05
C VAL A 113 7.92 -5.57 -10.68
N HIS A 114 8.71 -5.62 -9.61
CA HIS A 114 8.27 -5.30 -8.25
C HIS A 114 7.75 -3.86 -8.17
N GLN A 115 8.45 -2.90 -8.79
CA GLN A 115 8.03 -1.49 -8.85
C GLN A 115 6.77 -1.29 -9.71
N ALA A 116 6.67 -1.98 -10.86
CA ALA A 116 5.48 -1.93 -11.70
C ALA A 116 4.24 -2.45 -10.96
N PHE A 117 4.37 -3.54 -10.20
CA PHE A 117 3.27 -4.07 -9.39
C PHE A 117 2.92 -3.14 -8.23
N ALA A 118 3.92 -2.52 -7.57
CA ALA A 118 3.66 -1.50 -6.56
C ALA A 118 2.82 -0.32 -7.11
N ALA A 119 3.07 0.09 -8.35
CA ALA A 119 2.29 1.14 -9.01
C ALA A 119 0.82 0.74 -9.24
N THR A 120 0.54 -0.53 -9.56
CA THR A 120 -0.85 -1.00 -9.71
C THR A 120 -1.58 -1.05 -8.36
N VAL A 121 -0.89 -1.45 -7.29
CA VAL A 121 -1.41 -1.38 -5.91
C VAL A 121 -1.78 0.06 -5.55
N LEU A 122 -0.88 1.02 -5.79
CA LEU A 122 -1.14 2.44 -5.54
C LEU A 122 -2.35 2.95 -6.33
N ALA A 123 -2.46 2.58 -7.62
CA ALA A 123 -3.58 2.96 -8.46
C ALA A 123 -4.92 2.43 -7.93
N LEU A 124 -4.97 1.17 -7.48
CA LEU A 124 -6.17 0.55 -6.91
C LEU A 124 -6.62 1.25 -5.61
N HIS A 125 -5.69 1.50 -4.69
CA HIS A 125 -6.00 2.20 -3.43
C HIS A 125 -6.44 3.65 -3.65
N SER A 126 -5.80 4.35 -4.61
CA SER A 126 -6.16 5.73 -4.97
C SER A 126 -7.52 5.80 -5.65
N SER A 127 -7.85 4.81 -6.49
CA SER A 127 -9.18 4.68 -7.11
C SER A 127 -10.25 4.42 -6.05
N LEU A 128 -9.98 3.56 -5.07
CA LEU A 128 -10.89 3.30 -3.95
C LEU A 128 -11.13 4.55 -3.11
N SER A 129 -10.08 5.31 -2.80
CA SER A 129 -10.17 6.58 -2.08
C SER A 129 -11.05 7.59 -2.83
N THR A 130 -10.80 7.74 -4.13
CA THR A 130 -11.55 8.65 -5.01
C THR A 130 -13.02 8.26 -5.11
N ALA A 131 -13.31 6.97 -5.32
CA ALA A 131 -14.68 6.46 -5.38
C ALA A 131 -15.43 6.68 -4.06
N ALA A 132 -14.79 6.39 -2.92
CA ALA A 132 -15.38 6.63 -1.60
C ALA A 132 -15.67 8.11 -1.36
N TYR A 133 -14.77 9.01 -1.79
CA TYR A 133 -14.96 10.46 -1.71
C TYR A 133 -16.15 10.92 -2.56
N ILE A 134 -16.22 10.50 -3.83
CA ILE A 134 -17.28 10.89 -4.76
C ILE A 134 -18.65 10.44 -4.22
N ILE A 135 -18.80 9.17 -3.84
CA ILE A 135 -20.08 8.64 -3.35
C ILE A 135 -20.49 9.37 -2.06
N ASN A 136 -19.57 9.55 -1.12
CA ASN A 136 -19.84 10.29 0.12
C ASN A 136 -20.27 11.75 -0.15
N ARG A 137 -19.70 12.41 -1.16
CA ARG A 137 -20.09 13.77 -1.56
C ARG A 137 -21.49 13.79 -2.16
N GLN A 138 -21.80 12.84 -3.04
CA GLN A 138 -23.12 12.73 -3.69
C GLN A 138 -24.23 12.47 -2.67
N GLU A 139 -24.00 11.60 -1.68
CA GLU A 139 -24.95 11.38 -0.58
C GLU A 139 -25.23 12.66 0.21
N LYS A 140 -24.21 13.46 0.51
CA LYS A 140 -24.38 14.75 1.22
C LYS A 140 -25.19 15.76 0.41
N ILE A 141 -24.95 15.86 -0.90
CA ILE A 141 -25.67 16.79 -1.78
C ILE A 141 -27.16 16.44 -1.83
N LYS A 142 -27.53 15.16 -1.93
CA LYS A 142 -28.93 14.72 -1.95
C LYS A 142 -29.70 15.03 -0.66
N ILE A 143 -29.01 15.14 0.47
CA ILE A 143 -29.63 15.37 1.79
C ILE A 143 -29.91 16.86 2.04
N GLN A 144 -29.21 17.78 1.37
CA GLN A 144 -29.54 19.21 1.42
C GLN A 144 -30.79 19.44 0.54
N PRO A 145 -31.98 19.72 1.11
CA PRO A 145 -33.16 19.99 0.31
C PRO A 145 -32.94 21.28 -0.48
N GLN A 146 -33.58 21.39 -1.65
CA GLN A 146 -33.70 22.65 -2.38
C GLN A 146 -34.48 23.65 -1.52
N SER A 147 -33.79 24.38 -0.66
CA SER A 147 -34.32 25.56 0.03
C SER A 147 -34.25 26.73 -0.94
N SER A 148 -35.21 26.80 -1.85
CA SER A 148 -35.52 27.97 -2.67
C SER A 148 -37.03 28.10 -2.78
#